data_AF-A0A2D7VWY4-F1
#
_entry.id   AF-A0A2D7VWY4-F1
#
_cell.length_a   1.000
_cell.length_b   1.000
_cell.length_c   1.000
_cell.angle_alpha   90.00
_cell.angle_beta   90.00
_cell.angle_gamma   90.00
#
_symmetry.space_group_name_H-M   'P 1'
#
loop_
_entity.id
_entity.type
_entity.pdbx_description
1 polymer ?
#
loop_
_entity_poly.entity_id
_entity_poly.type
_entity_poly.pdbx_seq_one_letter_code
_entity_poly.pdbx_strand_id
1 'polypeptide(L)'
;MLQIRNANNTTNTDVTQNIYVTANDLQTIAQASVYYLIELTSLGSNNSLYFIPTSVNSDNLPRYIRMTFTVIDKDETASPTTGRIKFYDSTGKLDTYPMGFYTYNIYEQTSSSNLDPANATLLQEGMAYVRDYSGNMEEVTPDFNEYNPTVNQYVYP
;
A
#
# COMPACT_ATOMS: atom_id res chain seq x y z
N MET A 1 9.01 -11.13 4.20
CA MET A 1 8.36 -10.39 3.11
C MET A 1 6.88 -10.28 3.45
N LEU A 2 6.34 -9.06 3.51
CA LEU A 2 4.92 -8.82 3.76
C LEU A 2 4.11 -9.14 2.50
N GLN A 3 2.91 -9.70 2.66
CA GLN A 3 1.98 -9.92 1.55
C GLN A 3 0.74 -9.07 1.77
N ILE A 4 0.36 -8.31 0.76
CA ILE A 4 -0.80 -7.43 0.77
C ILE A 4 -1.70 -7.85 -0.39
N ARG A 5 -2.97 -8.10 -0.10
CA ARG A 5 -3.98 -8.38 -1.12
C ARG A 5 -4.80 -7.13 -1.38
N ASN A 6 -5.00 -6.80 -2.65
CA ASN A 6 -5.84 -5.69 -3.04
C ASN A 6 -7.34 -6.00 -2.82
N ALA A 7 -8.18 -4.96 -2.84
CA ALA A 7 -9.63 -5.09 -2.77
C ALA A 7 -10.19 -5.86 -3.99
N ASN A 8 -11.37 -6.45 -3.82
CA ASN A 8 -12.10 -7.03 -4.95
C ASN A 8 -12.88 -5.94 -5.68
N ASN A 9 -12.41 -5.52 -6.84
CA ASN A 9 -13.09 -4.49 -7.65
C ASN A 9 -14.20 -5.04 -8.55
N THR A 10 -14.40 -6.36 -8.58
CA THR A 10 -15.54 -6.95 -9.30
C THR A 10 -16.79 -6.94 -8.43
N THR A 11 -16.62 -7.10 -7.11
CA THR A 11 -17.71 -7.14 -6.13
C THR A 11 -17.69 -5.96 -5.16
N ASN A 12 -16.85 -4.96 -5.42
CA ASN A 12 -16.62 -3.77 -4.58
C ASN A 12 -16.47 -4.13 -3.10
N THR A 13 -15.57 -5.07 -2.84
CA THR A 13 -15.35 -5.62 -1.51
C THR A 13 -13.96 -5.25 -1.02
N ASP A 14 -13.95 -4.40 0.00
CA ASP A 14 -12.77 -4.07 0.80
C ASP A 14 -12.11 -5.31 1.40
N VAL A 15 -10.78 -5.25 1.59
CA VAL A 15 -10.02 -6.33 2.23
C VAL A 15 -9.25 -5.79 3.42
N THR A 16 -9.59 -6.26 4.61
CA THR A 16 -8.80 -6.01 5.83
C THR A 16 -7.55 -6.89 5.83
N GLN A 17 -6.40 -6.24 6.03
CA GLN A 17 -5.08 -6.83 6.12
C GLN A 17 -4.56 -6.77 7.55
N ASN A 18 -3.81 -7.80 7.93
CA ASN A 18 -3.02 -7.81 9.16
C ASN A 18 -1.57 -8.09 8.79
N ILE A 19 -0.68 -7.20 9.20
CA ILE A 19 0.77 -7.41 9.11
C ILE A 19 1.34 -7.60 10.50
N TYR A 20 2.33 -8.48 10.61
CA TYR A 20 3.05 -8.74 11.85
C TYR A 20 4.48 -8.26 11.68
N VAL A 21 4.88 -7.33 12.54
CA VAL A 21 6.16 -6.64 12.44
C VAL A 21 6.85 -6.61 13.80
N THR A 22 8.17 -6.46 13.82
CA THR A 22 8.98 -6.49 15.04
C THR A 22 9.26 -5.11 15.59
N ALA A 23 8.52 -4.08 15.15
CA ALA A 23 8.76 -2.70 15.55
C ALA A 23 8.58 -2.48 17.07
N ASN A 24 7.88 -3.36 17.78
CA ASN A 24 7.75 -3.30 19.24
C ASN A 24 9.08 -3.49 19.99
N ASP A 25 10.03 -4.24 19.43
CA ASP A 25 11.36 -4.41 20.02
C ASP A 25 12.23 -3.15 19.92
N LEU A 26 11.91 -2.30 18.94
CA LEU A 26 12.74 -1.15 18.55
C LEU A 26 12.10 0.19 18.92
N GLN A 27 10.80 0.20 19.25
CA GLN A 27 10.09 1.42 19.62
C GLN A 27 10.75 2.10 20.81
N THR A 28 10.83 3.42 20.76
CA THR A 28 11.33 4.25 21.87
C THR A 28 10.20 5.04 22.53
N ILE A 29 9.08 5.24 21.83
CA ILE A 29 7.88 5.89 22.37
C ILE A 29 7.07 4.88 23.19
N ALA A 30 6.57 5.31 24.35
CA ALA A 30 5.73 4.48 25.20
C ALA A 30 4.46 4.01 24.47
N GLN A 31 4.06 2.76 24.70
CA GLN A 31 2.94 2.12 23.99
C GLN A 31 1.61 2.90 24.03
N ALA A 32 1.36 3.65 25.12
CA ALA A 32 0.15 4.46 25.30
C ALA A 32 0.13 5.74 24.43
N SER A 33 1.24 6.09 23.79
CA SER A 33 1.41 7.35 23.04
C SER A 33 1.99 7.17 21.65
N VAL A 34 2.44 5.96 21.31
CA VAL A 34 3.02 5.66 19.99
C VAL A 34 1.93 5.47 18.94
N TYR A 35 2.14 6.11 17.80
CA TYR A 35 1.45 5.85 16.55
C TYR A 35 2.48 5.40 15.52
N TYR A 36 2.04 4.54 14.60
CA TYR A 36 2.90 3.99 13.57
C TYR A 36 2.53 4.55 12.21
N LEU A 37 3.50 5.07 11.47
CA LEU A 37 3.36 5.43 10.06
C LEU A 37 3.94 4.31 9.21
N ILE A 38 3.19 3.85 8.23
CA ILE A 38 3.66 2.91 7.22
C ILE A 38 3.82 3.66 5.91
N GLU A 39 4.99 3.52 5.31
CA GLU A 39 5.25 3.89 3.92
C GLU A 39 5.34 2.60 3.09
N LEU A 40 4.70 2.60 1.93
CA LEU A 40 4.87 1.59 0.88
C LEU A 40 5.35 2.27 -0.40
N THR A 41 6.59 2.04 -0.81
CA THR A 41 7.14 2.59 -2.06
C THR A 41 7.13 1.51 -3.13
N SER A 42 6.46 1.78 -4.25
CA SER A 42 6.42 0.85 -5.39
C SER A 42 7.78 0.79 -6.06
N LEU A 43 8.29 -0.42 -6.32
CA LEU A 43 9.50 -0.59 -7.14
C LEU A 43 9.23 -0.39 -8.65
N GLY A 44 7.97 -0.41 -9.08
CA GLY A 44 7.58 -0.18 -10.46
C GLY A 44 7.43 1.30 -10.81
N SER A 45 6.72 2.05 -9.96
CA SER A 45 6.42 3.48 -10.21
C SER A 45 7.26 4.46 -9.39
N ASN A 46 7.98 3.99 -8.36
CA ASN A 46 8.69 4.80 -7.36
C ASN A 46 7.80 5.76 -6.55
N ASN A 47 6.47 5.61 -6.63
CA ASN A 47 5.55 6.37 -5.80
C ASN A 47 5.37 5.71 -4.43
N SER A 48 5.25 6.53 -3.39
CA SER A 48 5.01 6.09 -2.01
C SER A 48 3.56 6.31 -1.58
N LEU A 49 2.98 5.29 -0.94
CA LEU A 49 1.73 5.37 -0.17
C LEU A 49 2.06 5.50 1.31
N TYR A 50 1.42 6.45 1.99
CA TYR A 50 1.60 6.67 3.42
C TYR A 50 0.28 6.47 4.14
N PHE A 51 0.30 5.71 5.24
CA PHE A 51 -0.88 5.50 6.06
C PHE A 51 -0.52 5.12 7.50
N ILE A 52 -1.41 5.49 8.42
CA ILE A 52 -1.36 5.03 9.81
C ILE A 52 -2.34 3.85 9.93
N PRO A 53 -1.98 2.71 10.54
CA PRO A 53 -2.90 1.57 10.73
C PRO A 53 -4.20 1.95 11.46
N THR A 54 -5.32 1.29 11.13
CA THR A 54 -6.59 1.46 11.86
C THR A 54 -6.51 0.92 13.27
N SER A 55 -5.71 -0.13 13.50
CA SER A 55 -5.46 -0.64 14.84
C SER A 55 -4.05 -1.23 14.95
N VAL A 56 -3.48 -1.11 16.14
CA VAL A 56 -2.20 -1.73 16.52
C VAL A 56 -2.44 -2.54 17.79
N ASN A 57 -2.09 -3.83 17.74
CA ASN A 57 -2.24 -4.74 18.86
C ASN A 57 -0.92 -5.46 19.12
N SER A 58 -0.44 -5.45 20.35
CA SER A 58 0.78 -6.18 20.74
C SER A 58 0.53 -7.66 21.03
N ASP A 59 -0.71 -8.17 20.95
CA ASP A 59 -1.15 -9.55 21.15
C ASP A 59 -0.49 -10.26 22.37
N ASN A 60 -0.09 -9.50 23.40
CA ASN A 60 0.77 -9.95 24.52
C ASN A 60 2.08 -10.65 24.09
N LEU A 61 2.52 -10.42 22.86
CA LEU A 61 3.81 -10.86 22.33
C LEU A 61 4.83 -9.76 22.58
N PRO A 62 5.94 -10.05 23.28
CA PRO A 62 6.92 -9.01 23.63
C PRO A 62 7.60 -8.38 22.41
N ARG A 63 7.62 -9.09 21.27
CA ARG A 63 8.38 -8.71 20.07
C ARG A 63 7.53 -8.24 18.90
N TYR A 64 6.34 -8.81 18.74
CA TYR A 64 5.54 -8.62 17.55
C TYR A 64 4.38 -7.68 17.85
N ILE A 65 4.11 -6.78 16.93
CA ILE A 65 2.85 -6.04 16.87
C ILE A 65 2.12 -6.41 15.60
N ARG A 66 0.82 -6.61 15.74
CA ARG A 66 -0.12 -6.74 14.65
C ARG A 66 -0.64 -5.35 14.30
N MET A 67 -0.38 -4.92 13.08
CA MET A 67 -0.98 -3.71 12.52
C MET A 67 -2.07 -4.09 11.53
N THR A 68 -3.22 -3.44 11.66
CA THR A 68 -4.38 -3.68 10.80
C THR A 68 -4.63 -2.46 9.93
N PHE A 69 -4.94 -2.69 8.67
CA PHE A 69 -5.41 -1.67 7.73
C PHE A 69 -6.34 -2.32 6.71
N THR A 70 -7.09 -1.53 5.96
CA THR A 70 -8.02 -2.01 4.93
C THR A 70 -7.59 -1.47 3.59
N VAL A 71 -7.45 -2.36 2.62
CA VAL A 71 -7.35 -1.97 1.22
C VAL A 71 -8.77 -1.82 0.67
N ILE A 72 -9.10 -0.62 0.22
CA ILE A 72 -10.44 -0.27 -0.24
C ILE A 72 -10.59 -0.44 -1.75
N ASP A 73 -11.81 -0.73 -2.19
CA ASP A 73 -12.12 -0.91 -3.60
C ASP A 73 -11.94 0.40 -4.41
N LYS A 74 -11.73 0.26 -5.73
CA LYS A 74 -11.49 1.42 -6.61
C LYS A 74 -12.65 2.41 -6.64
N ASP A 75 -13.89 1.93 -6.50
CA ASP A 75 -15.11 2.72 -6.63
C ASP A 75 -15.58 3.33 -5.30
N GLU A 76 -14.94 3.01 -4.18
CA GLU A 76 -15.19 3.67 -2.89
C GLU A 76 -15.02 5.19 -3.04
N THR A 77 -16.10 5.93 -2.81
CA THR A 77 -16.17 7.39 -2.99
C THR A 77 -15.91 8.14 -1.69
N ALA A 78 -15.99 7.46 -0.54
CA ALA A 78 -15.58 8.05 0.72
C ALA A 78 -14.07 8.32 0.70
N SER A 79 -13.68 9.52 1.14
CA SER A 79 -12.27 9.84 1.31
C SER A 79 -11.61 8.78 2.20
N PRO A 80 -10.45 8.23 1.81
CA PRO A 80 -9.73 7.29 2.65
C PRO A 80 -9.45 7.93 4.01
N THR A 81 -9.85 7.25 5.08
CA THR A 81 -9.49 7.64 6.45
C THR A 81 -8.24 6.88 6.88
N THR A 82 -7.70 7.23 8.05
CA THR A 82 -6.56 6.55 8.65
C THR A 82 -6.69 5.02 8.56
N GLY A 83 -5.73 4.39 7.89
CA GLY A 83 -5.64 2.94 7.75
C GLY A 83 -6.59 2.34 6.72
N ARG A 84 -7.25 3.15 5.90
CA ARG A 84 -7.92 2.74 4.65
C ARG A 84 -7.07 3.26 3.49
N ILE A 85 -6.57 2.37 2.63
CA ILE A 85 -5.69 2.73 1.51
C ILE A 85 -6.21 2.19 0.19
N LYS A 86 -5.92 2.90 -0.90
CA LYS A 86 -6.29 2.53 -2.26
C LYS A 86 -5.02 2.51 -3.12
N PHE A 87 -4.83 1.43 -3.88
CA PHE A 87 -3.75 1.33 -4.88
C PHE A 87 -4.13 1.96 -6.22
N TYR A 88 -5.40 2.33 -6.37
CA TYR A 88 -5.91 3.06 -7.52
C TYR A 88 -5.77 4.57 -7.32
N ASP A 89 -5.35 5.27 -8.36
CA ASP A 89 -5.36 6.73 -8.38
C ASP A 89 -6.77 7.31 -8.54
N SER A 90 -6.87 8.64 -8.61
CA SER A 90 -8.15 9.35 -8.76
C SER A 90 -8.90 9.04 -10.05
N THR A 91 -8.23 8.44 -11.04
CA THR A 91 -8.82 7.99 -12.31
C THR A 91 -9.14 6.50 -12.31
N GLY A 92 -8.87 5.79 -11.21
CA GLY A 92 -9.09 4.36 -11.08
C GLY A 92 -7.99 3.51 -11.73
N LYS A 93 -6.82 4.09 -12.04
CA LYS A 93 -5.70 3.37 -12.66
C LYS A 93 -4.65 2.94 -11.64
N LEU A 94 -3.89 1.93 -12.01
CA LEU A 94 -2.79 1.37 -11.21
C LEU A 94 -1.42 1.98 -11.52
N ASP A 95 -1.33 2.87 -12.50
CA ASP A 95 -0.07 3.50 -12.93
C ASP A 95 0.67 4.17 -11.76
N THR A 96 -0.09 4.75 -10.83
CA THR A 96 0.46 5.42 -9.66
C THR A 96 0.97 4.40 -8.64
N TYR A 97 0.19 3.37 -8.27
CA TYR A 97 0.56 2.36 -7.27
C TYR A 97 0.25 0.94 -7.76
N PRO A 98 1.14 0.35 -8.58
CA PRO A 98 0.81 -0.90 -9.24
C PRO A 98 0.98 -2.16 -8.42
N MET A 99 0.35 -3.24 -8.86
CA MET A 99 0.59 -4.54 -8.23
C MET A 99 2.05 -4.97 -8.45
N GLY A 100 2.64 -5.66 -7.48
CA GLY A 100 4.02 -6.12 -7.55
C GLY A 100 4.82 -5.88 -6.28
N PHE A 101 6.12 -5.65 -6.43
CA PHE A 101 7.04 -5.49 -5.31
C PHE A 101 7.10 -4.05 -4.82
N TYR A 102 7.10 -3.93 -3.50
CA TYR A 102 7.23 -2.68 -2.76
C TYR A 102 8.35 -2.81 -1.73
N THR A 103 9.01 -1.70 -1.43
CA THR A 103 9.67 -1.53 -0.13
C THR A 103 8.66 -1.01 0.87
N TYR A 104 8.82 -1.38 2.13
CA TYR A 104 8.05 -0.77 3.21
C TYR A 104 8.98 -0.20 4.27
N ASN A 105 8.57 0.93 4.83
CA ASN A 105 9.18 1.53 6.01
C ASN A 105 8.10 1.70 7.09
N ILE A 106 8.48 1.48 8.34
CA ILE A 106 7.61 1.64 9.50
C ILE A 106 8.29 2.61 10.44
N TYR A 107 7.60 3.69 10.74
CA TYR A 107 8.08 4.74 11.62
C TYR A 107 7.23 4.81 12.90
N GLU A 108 7.83 5.23 13.99
CA GLU A 108 7.12 5.70 15.18
C GLU A 108 6.97 7.22 15.19
N GLN A 109 5.86 7.68 15.74
CA GLN A 109 5.55 9.09 15.97
C GLN A 109 4.54 9.23 17.10
N THR A 110 4.30 10.46 17.55
CA THR A 110 3.28 10.79 18.56
C THR A 110 1.98 11.32 17.98
N SER A 111 1.94 11.59 16.66
CA SER A 111 0.77 12.10 15.96
C SER A 111 -0.07 10.96 15.38
N SER A 112 -1.39 11.05 15.60
CA SER A 112 -2.36 10.10 15.04
C SER A 112 -2.81 10.42 13.61
N SER A 113 -2.30 11.51 13.02
CA SER A 113 -2.75 12.01 11.71
C SER A 113 -1.63 12.46 10.78
N ASN A 114 -0.39 12.54 11.26
CA ASN A 114 0.72 12.95 10.43
C ASN A 114 1.13 11.82 9.46
N LEU A 115 1.02 12.08 8.16
CA LEU A 115 1.41 11.16 7.10
C LEU A 115 2.77 11.50 6.48
N ASP A 116 3.46 12.54 6.99
CA ASP A 116 4.79 12.92 6.54
C ASP A 116 5.86 12.24 7.43
N PRO A 117 6.75 11.42 6.86
CA PRO A 117 7.79 10.75 7.62
C PRO A 117 8.89 11.70 8.14
N ALA A 118 8.96 12.97 7.70
CA ALA A 118 10.07 13.87 8.02
C ALA A 118 10.29 14.10 9.54
N ASN A 119 9.24 13.96 10.36
CA ASN A 119 9.30 14.10 11.82
C ASN A 119 9.09 12.78 12.56
N ALA A 120 9.11 11.64 11.85
CA ALA A 120 8.93 10.32 12.41
C ALA A 120 10.27 9.56 12.50
N THR A 121 10.37 8.60 13.43
CA THR A 121 11.60 7.81 13.63
C THR A 121 11.44 6.45 12.97
N LEU A 122 12.34 6.09 12.05
CA LEU A 122 12.30 4.79 11.37
C LEU A 122 12.60 3.66 12.37
N LEU A 123 11.72 2.66 12.42
CA LEU A 123 11.87 1.47 13.26
C LEU A 123 12.22 0.23 12.46
N GLN A 124 11.59 0.05 11.30
CA GLN A 124 11.75 -1.17 10.52
C GLN A 124 11.58 -0.89 9.03
N GLU A 125 12.38 -1.57 8.21
CA GLU A 125 12.27 -1.58 6.76
C GLU A 125 12.23 -3.02 6.22
N GLY A 126 11.77 -3.18 4.98
CA GLY A 126 11.80 -4.47 4.30
C GLY A 126 11.07 -4.47 2.97
N MET A 127 10.71 -5.66 2.50
CA MET A 127 9.98 -5.86 1.25
C MET A 127 8.55 -6.33 1.47
N ALA A 128 7.63 -5.76 0.70
CA ALA A 128 6.24 -6.16 0.59
C ALA A 128 5.94 -6.60 -0.85
N TYR A 129 4.94 -7.47 -0.97
CA TYR A 129 4.42 -7.94 -2.24
C TYR A 129 2.91 -7.70 -2.27
N VAL A 130 2.49 -6.84 -3.19
CA VAL A 130 1.09 -6.47 -3.42
C VAL A 130 0.58 -7.27 -4.61
N ARG A 131 -0.53 -7.97 -4.41
CA ARG A 131 -1.21 -8.76 -5.45
C ARG A 131 -2.66 -8.34 -5.58
N ASP A 132 -3.27 -8.60 -6.72
CA ASP A 132 -4.71 -8.40 -6.89
C ASP A 132 -5.52 -9.32 -5.94
N TYR A 133 -6.84 -9.15 -5.91
CA TYR A 133 -7.72 -9.97 -5.08
C TYR A 133 -7.62 -11.47 -5.40
N SER A 134 -7.53 -11.82 -6.69
CA SER A 134 -7.49 -13.18 -7.24
C SER A 134 -6.11 -13.84 -7.16
N GLY A 135 -5.08 -13.09 -6.79
CA GLY A 135 -3.69 -13.49 -6.74
C GLY A 135 -2.87 -13.26 -8.01
N ASN A 136 -3.42 -12.59 -9.03
CA ASN A 136 -2.66 -12.21 -10.23
C ASN A 136 -1.81 -10.96 -9.99
N MET A 137 -0.82 -10.79 -10.87
CA MET A 137 -0.05 -9.58 -11.02
C MET A 137 -0.60 -8.79 -12.20
N GLU A 138 -0.74 -7.48 -12.01
CA GLU A 138 -0.93 -6.54 -13.10
C GLU A 138 0.33 -5.68 -13.13
N GLU A 139 1.29 -6.08 -13.96
CA GLU A 139 2.53 -5.34 -14.18
C GLU A 139 2.18 -4.07 -14.95
N VAL A 140 2.61 -2.90 -14.47
CA VAL A 140 2.55 -1.69 -15.30
C VAL A 140 3.53 -1.90 -16.42
N THR A 141 3.05 -2.17 -17.61
CA THR A 141 3.78 -1.78 -18.79
C THR A 141 3.47 -0.30 -19.01
N PRO A 142 4.44 0.62 -18.89
CA PRO A 142 4.20 2.03 -19.18
C PRO A 142 3.78 2.25 -20.65
N ASP A 143 4.01 1.27 -21.54
CA ASP A 143 3.91 1.44 -22.99
C ASP A 143 3.42 0.20 -23.78
N PHE A 144 2.58 -0.70 -23.24
CA PHE A 144 1.89 -1.63 -24.15
C PHE A 144 0.72 -0.92 -24.86
N ASN A 145 1.07 -0.02 -25.77
CA ASN A 145 0.18 0.30 -26.88
C ASN A 145 0.23 -0.90 -27.83
N GLU A 146 -0.79 -1.77 -27.77
CA GLU A 146 -1.03 -2.69 -28.88
C GLU A 146 -1.08 -1.85 -30.16
N TYR A 147 -0.11 -2.05 -31.04
CA TYR A 147 -0.07 -1.34 -32.31
C TYR A 147 -1.36 -1.68 -33.06
N ASN A 148 -2.30 -0.74 -33.06
CA ASN A 148 -3.58 -0.89 -33.74
C ASN A 148 -3.43 -0.20 -35.12
N PRO A 149 -3.17 -0.93 -36.22
CA PRO A 149 -3.03 -0.33 -37.53
C PRO A 149 -4.41 0.05 -38.06
N THR A 150 -5.03 1.09 -37.48
CA THR A 150 -6.27 1.69 -38.00
C THR A 150 -6.00 2.72 -39.09
N VAL A 151 -4.75 2.90 -39.51
CA VAL A 151 -4.40 3.71 -40.68
C VAL A 151 -4.12 2.76 -41.85
N ASN A 152 -5.08 2.64 -42.76
CA ASN A 152 -4.87 2.05 -44.09
C ASN A 152 -3.75 2.84 -44.79
N GLN A 153 -2.52 2.33 -44.73
CA GLN A 153 -1.42 2.84 -45.53
C GLN A 153 -1.60 2.31 -46.96
N TYR A 154 -2.03 3.18 -47.86
CA TYR A 154 -1.98 2.89 -49.29
C TYR A 154 -0.53 2.96 -49.75
N VAL A 155 0.05 1.79 -50.05
CA VAL A 155 1.28 1.69 -50.82
C VAL A 155 0.90 1.87 -52.29
N TYR A 156 1.31 2.99 -52.90
CA TYR A 156 1.29 3.09 -54.36
C TYR A 156 2.51 2.35 -54.94
N PRO A 157 2.34 1.64 -56.06
CA PRO A 157 3.39 0.85 -56.70
C PRO A 157 4.59 1.68 -57.18
#